data_AF-A0A8T5GFD1-F1
#
_entry.id   AF-A0A8T5GFD1-F1
#
_cell.length_a   1.000
_cell.length_b   1.000
_cell.length_c   1.000
_cell.angle_alpha   90.00
_cell.angle_beta   90.00
_cell.angle_gamma   90.00
#
_symmetry.space_group_name_H-M   'P 1'
#
loop_
_entity.id
_entity.type
_entity.pdbx_description
1 polymer ?
#
loop_
_entity_poly.entity_id
_entity_poly.type
_entity_poly.pdbx_seq_one_letter_code
_entity_poly.pdbx_strand_id
1 'polypeptide(L)'
;MEKAIQLSNLALKHLVEENQLLVNGFINKLQTLENGWMKIKVHTKEGDKTLVVTPNSFFISKKALNAKQNPGGFSAFLKKHLFNQRIISFKQHGLDRIVILEFPEKYLLLELFAKGNVILCDKEMNILRAMRKEEWKDRTLAKEEVYKFPSSRGKSPLIINQTEFIDDLIINKKSLFGASVELLNVSPAIMEGVFDQLKIDKKQSSKESKAVGKKILKTLQKIYSSKESGVYLSKGNIYSTKTNLEKEREFENINQALNELLITKIKPPIVEETKKRKPKNRTKEYLTQIKENEIKEVEYKEIGEKIYLEYNIISELFEAIKKGKAKGLRAEEISEKINLVNPIIKNLDLDKNKLKVEL
;
A
#
# COMPACT_ATOMS: atom_id res chain seq x y z
N MET A 1 -1.38 -8.84 30.67
CA MET A 1 -1.10 -8.29 29.32
C MET A 1 -2.15 -8.82 28.37
N GLU A 2 -2.91 -7.95 27.73
CA GLU A 2 -3.87 -8.35 26.69
C GLU A 2 -3.10 -9.01 25.53
N LYS A 3 -3.48 -10.24 25.15
CA LYS A 3 -2.83 -10.95 24.04
C LYS A 3 -2.98 -10.14 22.75
N ALA A 4 -1.90 -10.02 21.97
CA ALA A 4 -1.99 -9.40 20.66
C ALA A 4 -2.96 -10.18 19.77
N ILE A 5 -3.88 -9.48 19.11
CA ILE A 5 -4.80 -10.07 18.15
C ILE A 5 -3.99 -10.65 16.98
N GLN A 6 -4.30 -11.89 16.61
CA GLN A 6 -3.70 -12.59 15.50
C GLN A 6 -4.75 -13.17 14.56
N LEU A 7 -4.33 -13.50 13.35
CA LEU A 7 -5.14 -14.20 12.37
C LEU A 7 -4.64 -15.64 12.23
N SER A 8 -5.56 -16.60 12.17
CA SER A 8 -5.24 -17.88 11.55
C SER A 8 -4.79 -17.65 10.10
N ASN A 9 -4.00 -18.57 9.52
CA ASN A 9 -3.52 -18.39 8.15
C ASN A 9 -4.67 -18.37 7.12
N LEU A 10 -5.74 -19.12 7.35
CA LEU A 10 -6.96 -19.06 6.54
C LEU A 10 -7.69 -17.72 6.71
N ALA A 11 -7.75 -17.17 7.92
CA ALA A 11 -8.31 -15.83 8.15
C ALA A 11 -7.51 -14.75 7.40
N LEU A 12 -6.17 -14.84 7.37
CA LEU A 12 -5.38 -13.91 6.57
C LEU A 12 -5.67 -14.04 5.06
N LYS A 13 -5.83 -15.26 4.54
CA LYS A 13 -6.23 -15.50 3.15
C LYS A 13 -7.57 -14.83 2.84
N HIS A 14 -8.59 -15.09 3.65
CA HIS A 14 -9.92 -14.48 3.46
C HIS A 14 -9.89 -12.96 3.63
N LEU A 15 -9.07 -12.43 4.55
CA LEU A 15 -8.90 -10.99 4.69
C LEU A 15 -8.28 -10.36 3.43
N VAL A 16 -7.32 -11.03 2.78
CA VAL A 16 -6.79 -10.59 1.48
C VAL A 16 -7.89 -10.60 0.41
N GLU A 17 -8.79 -11.58 0.43
CA GLU A 17 -9.95 -11.65 -0.47
C GLU A 17 -10.97 -10.52 -0.21
N GLU A 18 -11.29 -10.22 1.05
CA GLU A 18 -12.18 -9.09 1.43
C GLU A 18 -11.64 -7.73 0.95
N ASN A 19 -10.32 -7.61 0.79
CA ASN A 19 -9.65 -6.36 0.44
C ASN A 19 -9.29 -6.25 -1.05
N GLN A 20 -9.82 -7.12 -1.92
CA GLN A 20 -9.59 -7.06 -3.37
C GLN A 20 -10.10 -5.78 -4.03
N LEU A 21 -11.02 -5.05 -3.39
CA LEU A 21 -11.47 -3.71 -3.83
C LEU A 21 -10.32 -2.68 -3.93
N LEU A 22 -9.17 -2.95 -3.29
CA LEU A 22 -7.98 -2.09 -3.37
C LEU A 22 -7.24 -2.26 -4.70
N VAL A 23 -7.41 -3.39 -5.40
CA VAL A 23 -6.80 -3.63 -6.70
C VAL A 23 -7.35 -2.64 -7.72
N ASN A 24 -6.46 -2.12 -8.57
CA ASN A 24 -6.70 -0.98 -9.45
C ASN A 24 -6.92 0.37 -8.75
N GLY A 25 -6.87 0.40 -7.42
CA GLY A 25 -6.87 1.65 -6.66
C GLY A 25 -5.53 2.39 -6.76
N PHE A 26 -5.58 3.70 -6.58
CA PHE A 26 -4.42 4.58 -6.61
C PHE A 26 -4.04 5.04 -5.20
N ILE A 27 -2.75 4.94 -4.86
CA ILE A 27 -2.26 5.43 -3.57
C ILE A 27 -2.37 6.95 -3.51
N ASN A 28 -3.15 7.46 -2.57
CA ASN A 28 -3.34 8.90 -2.35
C ASN A 28 -2.47 9.42 -1.20
N LYS A 29 -2.46 8.73 -0.06
CA LYS A 29 -1.67 9.14 1.11
C LYS A 29 -0.99 7.96 1.78
N LEU A 30 0.24 8.17 2.22
CA LEU A 30 1.03 7.23 3.02
C LEU A 30 1.49 7.97 4.27
N GLN A 31 1.02 7.51 5.43
CA GLN A 31 1.21 8.19 6.71
C GLN A 31 1.44 7.18 7.83
N THR A 32 1.94 7.66 8.96
CA THR A 32 2.11 6.87 10.18
C THR A 32 1.16 7.40 11.24
N LEU A 33 0.46 6.50 11.95
CA LEU A 33 -0.37 6.81 13.11
C LEU A 33 0.50 7.06 14.35
N GLU A 34 -0.06 7.67 15.39
CA GLU A 34 0.67 7.95 16.65
C GLU A 34 1.25 6.69 17.32
N ASN A 35 0.56 5.55 17.20
CA ASN A 35 1.02 4.27 17.72
C ASN A 35 2.04 3.54 16.80
N GLY A 36 2.50 4.20 15.73
CA GLY A 36 3.49 3.68 14.79
C GLY A 36 2.91 2.82 13.66
N TRP A 37 1.61 2.52 13.65
CA TRP A 37 0.97 1.78 12.55
C TRP A 37 0.95 2.58 11.26
N MET A 38 0.95 1.89 10.13
CA MET A 38 0.91 2.54 8.83
C MET A 38 -0.53 2.78 8.39
N LYS A 39 -0.80 3.98 7.89
CA LYS A 39 -2.07 4.38 7.29
C LYS A 39 -1.85 4.66 5.81
N ILE A 40 -2.53 3.91 4.96
CA ILE A 40 -2.48 4.02 3.49
C ILE A 40 -3.87 4.40 3.00
N LYS A 41 -4.01 5.59 2.43
CA LYS A 41 -5.25 6.03 1.78
C LYS A 41 -5.17 5.63 0.31
N VAL A 42 -6.15 4.84 -0.14
CA VAL A 42 -6.25 4.35 -1.51
C VAL A 42 -7.54 4.91 -2.11
N HIS A 43 -7.43 5.54 -3.27
CA HIS A 43 -8.58 5.95 -4.06
C HIS A 43 -9.03 4.77 -4.93
N THR A 44 -10.24 4.28 -4.72
CA THR A 44 -10.81 3.12 -5.43
C THR A 44 -12.05 3.55 -6.21
N LYS A 45 -12.58 2.64 -7.04
CA LYS A 45 -13.87 2.87 -7.73
C LYS A 45 -15.04 3.05 -6.76
N GLU A 46 -14.94 2.50 -5.54
CA GLU A 46 -15.92 2.66 -4.46
C GLU A 46 -15.59 3.82 -3.51
N GLY A 47 -14.81 4.78 -3.99
CA GLY A 47 -14.35 5.93 -3.21
C GLY A 47 -13.07 5.66 -2.41
N ASP A 48 -12.78 6.58 -1.49
CA ASP A 48 -11.55 6.55 -0.71
C ASP A 48 -11.61 5.52 0.42
N LYS A 49 -10.65 4.61 0.46
CA LYS A 49 -10.49 3.61 1.52
C LYS A 49 -9.23 3.88 2.32
N THR A 50 -9.28 3.65 3.63
CA THR A 50 -8.13 3.82 4.53
C THR A 50 -7.67 2.47 5.03
N LEU A 51 -6.63 1.91 4.42
CA LEU A 51 -5.97 0.69 4.87
C LEU A 51 -5.04 1.02 6.04
N VAL A 52 -5.22 0.33 7.16
CA VAL A 52 -4.35 0.41 8.34
C VAL A 52 -3.56 -0.89 8.42
N VAL A 53 -2.23 -0.79 8.46
CA VAL A 53 -1.33 -1.93 8.63
C VAL A 53 -0.76 -1.93 10.05
N THR A 54 -0.97 -3.04 10.73
CA THR A 54 -0.54 -3.30 12.12
C THR A 54 0.54 -4.39 12.12
N PRO A 55 1.18 -4.68 13.26
CA PRO A 55 2.21 -5.71 13.32
C PRO A 55 1.77 -7.13 12.92
N ASN A 56 0.50 -7.49 13.14
CA ASN A 56 0.01 -8.86 12.96
C ASN A 56 -1.18 -8.96 11.98
N SER A 57 -1.60 -7.86 11.38
CA SER A 57 -2.80 -7.77 10.54
C SER A 57 -2.90 -6.44 9.79
N PHE A 58 -3.88 -6.29 8.92
CA PHE A 58 -4.32 -5.02 8.32
C PHE A 58 -5.85 -4.96 8.24
N PHE A 59 -6.44 -3.77 8.12
CA PHE A 59 -7.88 -3.63 7.93
C PHE A 59 -8.23 -2.29 7.26
N ILE A 60 -9.36 -2.24 6.56
CA ILE A 60 -9.92 -0.97 6.09
C ILE A 60 -10.66 -0.30 7.23
N SER A 61 -10.14 0.83 7.71
CA SER A 61 -10.78 1.61 8.77
C SER A 61 -12.09 2.23 8.30
N LYS A 62 -13.16 2.03 9.06
CA LYS A 62 -14.45 2.74 8.86
C LYS A 62 -14.44 4.16 9.44
N LYS A 63 -13.51 4.49 10.36
CA LYS A 63 -13.41 5.82 10.99
C LYS A 63 -12.29 6.64 10.37
N ALA A 64 -12.44 7.95 10.42
CA ALA A 64 -11.35 8.89 10.17
C ALA A 64 -10.29 8.76 11.28
N LEU A 65 -9.03 8.59 10.88
CA LEU A 65 -7.90 8.45 11.80
C LEU A 65 -6.91 9.59 11.60
N ASN A 66 -6.46 10.19 12.69
CA ASN A 66 -5.41 11.20 12.65
C ASN A 66 -4.05 10.54 12.47
N ALA A 67 -3.29 11.05 11.50
CA ALA A 67 -1.90 10.68 11.33
C ALA A 67 -1.00 11.60 12.16
N LYS A 68 0.22 11.14 12.42
CA LYS A 68 1.27 11.95 13.02
C LYS A 68 1.54 13.19 12.18
N GLN A 69 1.67 14.35 12.83
CA GLN A 69 1.84 15.65 12.17
C GLN A 69 3.19 15.79 11.43
N ASN A 70 4.20 15.01 11.81
CA ASN A 70 5.53 15.03 11.18
C ASN A 70 5.67 13.89 10.15
N PRO A 71 5.57 14.17 8.83
CA PRO A 71 5.56 13.15 7.78
C PRO A 71 6.95 12.55 7.47
N GLY A 72 8.01 12.97 8.16
CA GLY A 72 9.37 12.49 7.92
C GLY A 72 9.56 10.98 8.11
N GLY A 73 10.65 10.44 7.57
CA GLY A 73 11.03 9.04 7.75
C GLY A 73 10.48 8.10 6.68
N PHE A 74 10.01 6.92 7.10
CA PHE A 74 9.63 5.84 6.17
C PHE A 74 8.36 6.15 5.37
N SER A 75 7.37 6.83 5.97
CA SER A 75 6.12 7.18 5.28
C SER A 75 6.31 8.23 4.18
N ALA A 76 7.12 9.27 4.41
CA ALA A 76 7.54 10.19 3.34
C ALA A 76 8.29 9.48 2.21
N PHE A 77 9.18 8.54 2.56
CA PHE A 77 9.88 7.73 1.56
C PHE A 77 8.89 6.94 0.71
N LEU A 78 7.98 6.17 1.31
CA LEU A 78 6.96 5.47 0.54
C LEU A 78 6.13 6.43 -0.32
N LYS A 79 5.74 7.59 0.22
CA LYS A 79 4.97 8.59 -0.53
C LYS A 79 5.71 9.04 -1.79
N LYS A 80 7.02 9.32 -1.72
CA LYS A 80 7.84 9.69 -2.88
C LYS A 80 7.82 8.63 -3.99
N HIS A 81 7.72 7.35 -3.63
CA HIS A 81 7.84 6.24 -4.56
C HIS A 81 6.51 5.63 -5.04
N LEU A 82 5.45 5.82 -4.25
CA LEU A 82 4.16 5.15 -4.44
C LEU A 82 2.98 6.11 -4.62
N PHE A 83 3.13 7.42 -4.37
CA PHE A 83 2.02 8.36 -4.60
C PHE A 83 1.54 8.29 -6.06
N ASN A 84 0.22 8.22 -6.23
CA ASN A 84 -0.47 8.04 -7.50
C ASN A 84 -0.09 6.77 -8.29
N GLN A 85 0.57 5.80 -7.67
CA GLN A 85 0.80 4.49 -8.28
C GLN A 85 -0.46 3.62 -8.14
N ARG A 86 -0.81 2.93 -9.23
CA ARG A 86 -1.90 1.95 -9.26
C ARG A 86 -1.45 0.63 -8.61
N ILE A 87 -2.27 0.09 -7.72
CA ILE A 87 -2.11 -1.26 -7.19
C ILE A 87 -2.52 -2.25 -8.30
N ILE A 88 -1.56 -3.03 -8.79
CA ILE A 88 -1.77 -4.07 -9.80
C ILE A 88 -2.32 -5.34 -9.16
N SER A 89 -1.76 -5.75 -8.02
CA SER A 89 -2.22 -6.93 -7.29
C SER A 89 -2.11 -6.72 -5.78
N PHE A 90 -2.98 -7.40 -5.03
CA PHE A 90 -3.00 -7.44 -3.58
C PHE A 90 -3.13 -8.90 -3.17
N LYS A 91 -2.01 -9.55 -2.84
CA LYS A 91 -1.94 -11.02 -2.69
C LYS A 91 -1.13 -11.45 -1.48
N GLN A 92 -1.46 -12.61 -0.92
CA GLN A 92 -0.64 -13.26 0.11
C GLN A 92 0.50 -14.05 -0.54
N HIS A 93 1.65 -14.13 0.13
CA HIS A 93 2.70 -15.08 -0.25
C HIS A 93 2.37 -16.47 0.31
N GLY A 94 1.87 -17.36 -0.53
CA GLY A 94 1.43 -18.70 -0.11
C GLY A 94 0.37 -18.62 0.99
N LEU A 95 0.62 -19.30 2.12
CA LEU A 95 -0.18 -19.17 3.35
C LEU A 95 0.62 -18.54 4.50
N ASP A 96 1.74 -17.89 4.19
CA ASP A 96 2.57 -17.21 5.18
C ASP A 96 2.01 -15.85 5.53
N ARG A 97 2.45 -15.28 6.66
CA ARG A 97 1.99 -13.98 7.16
C ARG A 97 2.66 -12.81 6.43
N ILE A 98 2.66 -12.86 5.10
CA ILE A 98 3.25 -11.85 4.23
C ILE A 98 2.25 -11.50 3.13
N VAL A 99 1.93 -10.21 3.02
CA VAL A 99 1.06 -9.67 1.96
C VAL A 99 1.87 -8.78 1.04
N ILE A 100 1.63 -8.90 -0.26
CA ILE A 100 2.36 -8.24 -1.33
C ILE A 100 1.38 -7.34 -2.07
N LEU A 101 1.67 -6.04 -2.05
CA LEU A 101 1.06 -5.08 -2.96
C LEU A 101 2.01 -4.88 -4.13
N GLU A 102 1.53 -5.15 -5.33
CA GLU A 102 2.29 -4.99 -6.56
C GLU A 102 1.94 -3.67 -7.25
N PHE A 103 2.97 -2.97 -7.71
CA PHE A 103 2.90 -1.76 -8.52
C PHE A 103 3.66 -1.99 -9.85
N PRO A 104 3.57 -1.09 -10.84
CA PRO A 104 4.24 -1.28 -12.14
C PRO A 104 5.73 -1.60 -12.02
N GLU A 105 6.45 -0.90 -11.14
CA GLU A 105 7.92 -1.03 -11.00
C GLU A 105 8.36 -1.43 -9.58
N LYS A 106 7.42 -1.77 -8.69
CA LYS A 106 7.73 -1.95 -7.26
C LYS A 106 6.86 -3.01 -6.59
N TYR A 107 7.37 -3.55 -5.49
CA TYR A 107 6.61 -4.35 -4.54
C TYR A 107 6.61 -3.69 -3.16
N LEU A 108 5.46 -3.62 -2.51
CA LEU A 108 5.35 -3.28 -1.10
C LEU A 108 4.96 -4.54 -0.32
N LEU A 109 5.88 -5.02 0.49
CA LEU A 109 5.76 -6.24 1.28
C LEU A 109 5.35 -5.88 2.71
N LEU A 110 4.30 -6.52 3.21
CA LEU A 110 3.80 -6.38 4.56
C LEU A 110 4.10 -7.67 5.32
N GLU A 111 5.09 -7.64 6.21
CA GLU A 111 5.37 -8.75 7.12
C GLU A 111 4.51 -8.59 8.37
N LEU A 112 3.55 -9.50 8.56
CA LEU A 112 2.51 -9.44 9.59
C LEU A 112 2.81 -10.41 10.74
N PHE A 113 4.06 -10.42 11.18
CA PHE A 113 4.54 -11.24 12.29
C PHE A 113 5.59 -10.49 13.11
N ALA A 114 5.92 -11.02 14.30
CA ALA A 114 6.84 -10.39 15.25
C ALA A 114 6.45 -8.92 15.55
N LYS A 115 7.34 -7.96 15.25
CA LYS A 115 7.09 -6.52 15.44
C LYS A 115 6.40 -5.85 14.24
N GLY A 116 6.14 -6.63 13.19
CA GLY A 116 5.65 -6.20 11.90
C GLY A 116 6.66 -5.37 11.12
N ASN A 117 6.67 -5.54 9.80
CA ASN A 117 7.53 -4.77 8.92
C ASN A 117 6.81 -4.39 7.62
N VAL A 118 7.24 -3.28 7.04
CA VAL A 118 6.80 -2.83 5.72
C VAL A 118 8.04 -2.57 4.91
N ILE A 119 8.19 -3.25 3.78
CA ILE A 119 9.39 -3.21 2.95
C ILE A 119 9.01 -2.82 1.53
N LEU A 120 9.70 -1.83 0.97
CA LEU A 120 9.57 -1.46 -0.43
C LEU A 120 10.75 -2.05 -1.22
N CYS A 121 10.44 -2.79 -2.27
CA CYS A 121 11.42 -3.35 -3.21
C CYS A 121 11.15 -2.86 -4.64
N ASP A 122 12.16 -2.96 -5.50
CA ASP A 122 12.02 -2.91 -6.96
C ASP A 122 11.45 -4.23 -7.51
N LYS A 123 11.45 -4.43 -8.84
CA LYS A 123 10.91 -5.64 -9.47
C LYS A 123 11.82 -6.85 -9.35
N GLU A 124 13.11 -6.62 -9.17
CA GLU A 124 14.15 -7.63 -8.94
C GLU A 124 14.21 -8.06 -7.46
N MET A 125 13.30 -7.55 -6.62
CA MET A 125 13.22 -7.79 -5.18
C MET A 125 14.37 -7.16 -4.39
N ASN A 126 15.16 -6.24 -4.94
CA ASN A 126 16.12 -5.46 -4.17
C ASN A 126 15.39 -4.47 -3.27
N ILE A 127 15.77 -4.43 -2.00
CA ILE A 127 15.14 -3.60 -0.99
C ILE A 127 15.55 -2.15 -1.22
N LEU A 128 14.59 -1.31 -1.59
CA LEU A 128 14.78 0.13 -1.65
C LEU A 128 14.84 0.72 -0.23
N ARG A 129 13.94 0.25 0.65
CA ARG A 129 13.95 0.56 2.08
C ARG A 129 12.99 -0.34 2.86
N ALA A 130 13.39 -0.72 4.08
CA ALA A 130 12.51 -1.35 5.08
C ALA A 130 12.13 -0.35 6.20
N MET A 131 10.93 -0.50 6.76
CA MET A 131 10.48 0.27 7.92
C MET A 131 11.35 -0.04 9.14
N ARG A 132 11.67 -1.32 9.33
CA ARG A 132 12.62 -1.82 10.33
C ARG A 132 13.76 -2.51 9.62
N LYS A 133 14.99 -2.07 9.92
CA LYS A 133 16.19 -2.82 9.53
C LYS A 133 16.35 -3.98 10.49
N GLU A 134 16.47 -5.18 9.95
CA GLU A 134 16.61 -6.40 10.74
C GLU A 134 17.66 -7.28 10.06
N GLU A 135 18.50 -7.93 10.86
CA GLU A 135 19.56 -8.81 10.41
C GLU A 135 19.47 -10.12 11.19
N TRP A 136 19.39 -11.22 10.46
CA TRP A 136 19.38 -12.57 10.96
C TRP A 136 20.48 -13.35 10.25
N LYS A 137 20.80 -14.53 10.79
CA LYS A 137 21.83 -15.42 10.23
C LYS A 137 21.66 -15.68 8.73
N ASP A 138 20.42 -15.87 8.27
CA ASP A 138 20.14 -16.31 6.90
C ASP A 138 19.52 -15.21 6.01
N ARG A 139 19.32 -14.01 6.56
CA ARG A 139 18.57 -12.93 5.90
C ARG A 139 18.89 -11.56 6.48
N THR A 140 19.05 -10.58 5.60
CA THR A 140 19.19 -9.16 5.96
C THR A 140 18.08 -8.33 5.31
N LEU A 141 17.47 -7.43 6.08
CA LEU A 141 16.52 -6.43 5.60
C LEU A 141 17.15 -5.04 5.67
N ALA A 142 17.97 -4.72 4.68
CA ALA A 142 18.64 -3.43 4.55
C ALA A 142 18.53 -2.91 3.11
N LYS A 143 18.87 -1.64 2.89
CA LYS A 143 18.86 -1.03 1.55
C LYS A 143 19.86 -1.77 0.66
N GLU A 144 19.51 -1.98 -0.62
CA GLU A 144 20.31 -2.67 -1.65
C GLU A 144 20.49 -4.17 -1.46
N GLU A 145 20.01 -4.74 -0.35
CA GLU A 145 19.95 -6.19 -0.17
C GLU A 145 18.78 -6.80 -0.97
N VAL A 146 18.95 -8.00 -1.49
CA VAL A 146 17.87 -8.75 -2.14
C VAL A 146 16.94 -9.31 -1.07
N TYR A 147 15.65 -8.96 -1.14
CA TYR A 147 14.65 -9.49 -0.22
C TYR A 147 14.48 -11.00 -0.42
N LYS A 148 14.71 -11.75 0.66
CA LYS A 148 14.40 -13.18 0.75
C LYS A 148 13.15 -13.37 1.60
N PHE A 149 12.22 -14.21 1.17
CA PHE A 149 11.12 -14.65 2.03
C PHE A 149 11.69 -15.50 3.18
N PRO A 150 11.12 -15.40 4.40
CA PRO A 150 11.45 -16.34 5.46
C PRO A 150 11.09 -17.77 5.04
N SER A 151 11.79 -18.75 5.57
CA SER A 151 11.50 -20.17 5.30
C SER A 151 10.06 -20.50 5.69
N SER A 152 9.26 -20.94 4.72
CA SER A 152 7.90 -21.41 4.99
C SER A 152 7.92 -22.62 5.91
N ARG A 153 6.96 -22.71 6.83
CA ARG A 153 6.88 -23.82 7.81
C ARG A 153 6.42 -25.14 7.20
N GLY A 154 5.78 -25.09 6.03
CA GLY A 154 5.21 -26.22 5.31
C GLY A 154 4.58 -25.73 4.00
N LYS A 155 3.99 -26.63 3.23
CA LYS A 155 3.35 -26.30 1.94
C LYS A 155 1.87 -25.97 2.10
N SER A 156 1.32 -25.18 1.20
CA SER A 156 -0.13 -24.93 1.19
C SER A 156 -0.88 -26.20 0.76
N PRO A 157 -1.98 -26.58 1.44
CA PRO A 157 -2.81 -27.72 1.04
C PRO A 157 -3.43 -27.52 -0.35
N LEU A 158 -3.52 -26.28 -0.85
CA LEU A 158 -4.06 -25.96 -2.17
C LEU A 158 -3.10 -26.26 -3.34
N ILE A 159 -1.79 -26.34 -3.07
CA ILE A 159 -0.77 -26.45 -4.13
C ILE A 159 0.08 -27.72 -4.02
N ILE A 160 0.16 -28.34 -2.84
CA ILE A 160 0.97 -29.53 -2.62
C ILE A 160 0.46 -30.70 -3.47
N ASN A 161 1.39 -31.45 -4.08
CA ASN A 161 1.03 -32.67 -4.79
C ASN A 161 0.59 -33.74 -3.79
N GLN A 162 -0.53 -34.41 -4.04
CA GLN A 162 -1.07 -35.41 -3.11
C GLN A 162 -0.10 -36.58 -2.88
N THR A 163 0.57 -37.07 -3.92
CA THR A 163 1.51 -38.21 -3.79
C THR A 163 2.70 -37.78 -2.94
N GLU A 164 3.30 -36.63 -3.26
CA GLU A 164 4.40 -36.04 -2.50
C GLU A 164 4.03 -35.87 -1.02
N PHE A 165 2.87 -35.27 -0.73
CA PHE A 165 2.39 -35.11 0.64
C PHE A 165 2.32 -36.45 1.40
N ILE A 166 1.76 -37.48 0.75
CA ILE A 166 1.56 -38.78 1.36
C ILE A 166 2.88 -39.48 1.63
N ASP A 167 3.81 -39.39 0.68
CA ASP A 167 5.13 -40.01 0.82
C ASP A 167 5.90 -39.36 1.97
N ASP A 168 5.91 -38.03 2.05
CA ASP A 168 6.50 -37.26 3.15
C ASP A 168 5.83 -37.57 4.50
N LEU A 169 4.51 -37.75 4.51
CA LEU A 169 3.72 -38.07 5.71
C LEU A 169 4.11 -39.43 6.28
N ILE A 170 4.22 -40.45 5.42
CA ILE A 170 4.50 -41.83 5.81
C ILE A 170 5.91 -41.97 6.39
N ILE A 171 6.91 -41.26 5.84
CA ILE A 171 8.29 -41.34 6.33
C ILE A 171 8.54 -40.48 7.58
N ASN A 172 7.63 -39.56 7.90
CA ASN A 172 7.76 -38.69 9.08
C ASN A 172 7.72 -39.52 10.39
N LYS A 173 8.54 -39.14 11.37
CA LYS A 173 8.67 -39.85 12.66
C LYS A 173 7.70 -39.36 13.73
N LYS A 174 6.96 -38.27 13.48
CA LYS A 174 5.99 -37.69 14.42
C LYS A 174 4.66 -38.43 14.36
N SER A 175 3.74 -38.11 15.28
CA SER A 175 2.35 -38.54 15.15
C SER A 175 1.72 -38.00 13.87
N LEU A 176 0.66 -38.65 13.37
CA LEU A 176 -0.03 -38.19 12.17
C LEU A 176 -0.45 -36.71 12.26
N PHE A 177 -0.92 -36.27 13.42
CA PHE A 177 -1.26 -34.87 13.66
C PHE A 177 -0.03 -33.96 13.56
N GLY A 178 1.06 -34.30 14.26
CA GLY A 178 2.29 -33.51 14.26
C GLY A 178 2.92 -33.42 12.87
N ALA A 179 2.96 -34.54 12.14
CA ALA A 179 3.44 -34.59 10.77
C ALA A 179 2.56 -33.76 9.82
N SER A 180 1.23 -33.82 9.97
CA SER A 180 0.31 -33.03 9.13
C SER A 180 0.48 -31.53 9.34
N VAL A 181 0.67 -31.06 10.57
CA VAL A 181 0.90 -29.63 10.90
C VAL A 181 2.28 -29.15 10.45
N GLU A 182 3.28 -30.03 10.44
CA GLU A 182 4.62 -29.70 9.93
C GLU A 182 4.65 -29.63 8.41
N LEU A 183 4.08 -30.61 7.73
CA LEU A 183 4.14 -30.68 6.26
C LEU A 183 3.21 -29.66 5.60
N LEU A 184 2.07 -29.35 6.24
CA LEU A 184 1.08 -28.41 5.73
C LEU A 184 1.11 -27.13 6.54
N ASN A 185 1.24 -26.00 5.86
CA ASN A 185 1.10 -24.68 6.46
C ASN A 185 -0.38 -24.43 6.81
N VAL A 186 -0.84 -25.00 7.92
CA VAL A 186 -2.23 -25.00 8.42
C VAL A 186 -2.21 -24.71 9.91
N SER A 187 -3.14 -23.88 10.38
CA SER A 187 -3.22 -23.61 11.83
C SER A 187 -3.59 -24.88 12.60
N PRO A 188 -2.98 -25.15 13.77
CA PRO A 188 -3.29 -26.34 14.56
C PRO A 188 -4.78 -26.50 14.86
N ALA A 189 -5.49 -25.41 15.20
CA ALA A 189 -6.92 -25.46 15.49
C ALA A 189 -7.79 -25.91 14.30
N ILE A 190 -7.44 -25.50 13.08
CA ILE A 190 -8.12 -25.98 11.86
C ILE A 190 -7.79 -27.45 11.64
N MET A 191 -6.54 -27.86 11.84
CA MET A 191 -6.13 -29.27 11.74
C MET A 191 -6.89 -30.13 12.75
N GLU A 192 -7.05 -29.67 13.99
CA GLU A 192 -7.83 -30.37 15.02
C GLU A 192 -9.28 -30.55 14.60
N GLY A 193 -9.91 -29.49 14.07
CA GLY A 193 -11.26 -29.58 13.51
C GLY A 193 -11.38 -30.65 12.41
N VAL A 194 -10.38 -30.78 11.54
CA VAL A 194 -10.35 -31.83 10.50
C VAL A 194 -10.21 -33.23 11.10
N PHE A 195 -9.31 -33.42 12.07
CA PHE A 195 -9.13 -34.72 12.72
C PHE A 195 -10.40 -35.17 13.45
N ASP A 196 -11.03 -34.25 14.17
CA ASP A 196 -12.26 -34.52 14.91
C ASP A 196 -13.43 -34.79 13.94
N GLN A 197 -13.56 -34.03 12.84
CA GLN A 197 -14.55 -34.27 11.79
C GLN A 197 -14.40 -35.66 11.16
N LEU A 198 -13.15 -36.08 10.91
CA LEU A 198 -12.86 -37.38 10.30
C LEU A 198 -12.80 -38.52 11.32
N LYS A 199 -12.98 -38.23 12.62
CA LYS A 199 -12.90 -39.18 13.75
C LYS A 199 -11.56 -39.95 13.76
N ILE A 200 -10.46 -39.22 13.56
CA ILE A 200 -9.10 -39.76 13.50
C ILE A 200 -8.39 -39.57 14.85
N ASP A 201 -7.74 -40.62 15.37
CA ASP A 201 -6.87 -40.48 16.53
C ASP A 201 -5.62 -39.65 16.16
N LYS A 202 -5.40 -38.55 16.90
CA LYS A 202 -4.26 -37.64 16.73
C LYS A 202 -2.91 -38.33 17.01
N LYS A 203 -2.90 -39.40 17.82
CA LYS A 203 -1.70 -40.15 18.21
C LYS A 203 -1.32 -41.27 17.26
N GLN A 204 -2.18 -41.59 16.27
CA GLN A 204 -1.90 -42.68 15.36
C GLN A 204 -0.62 -42.43 14.54
N SER A 205 0.06 -43.51 14.19
CA SER A 205 1.30 -43.49 13.40
C SER A 205 1.03 -42.96 11.98
N SER A 206 1.88 -42.05 11.50
CA SER A 206 1.79 -41.55 10.13
C SER A 206 2.16 -42.61 9.08
N LYS A 207 2.94 -43.63 9.45
CA LYS A 207 3.45 -44.69 8.55
C LYS A 207 2.36 -45.53 7.88
N GLU A 208 1.22 -45.72 8.53
CA GLU A 208 0.12 -46.57 8.05
C GLU A 208 -1.08 -45.73 7.54
N SER A 209 -0.87 -44.43 7.34
CA SER A 209 -1.95 -43.46 7.17
C SER A 209 -2.19 -43.03 5.72
N LYS A 210 -1.83 -43.82 4.70
CA LYS A 210 -1.96 -43.43 3.27
C LYS A 210 -3.39 -43.00 2.89
N ALA A 211 -4.39 -43.83 3.20
CA ALA A 211 -5.79 -43.52 2.91
C ALA A 211 -6.31 -42.34 3.75
N VAL A 212 -5.86 -42.25 5.00
CA VAL A 212 -6.25 -41.19 5.94
C VAL A 212 -5.67 -39.84 5.52
N GLY A 213 -4.39 -39.79 5.15
CA GLY A 213 -3.73 -38.58 4.65
C GLY A 213 -4.43 -38.00 3.43
N LYS A 214 -4.91 -38.86 2.51
CA LYS A 214 -5.71 -38.39 1.35
C LYS A 214 -7.00 -37.71 1.80
N LYS A 215 -7.70 -38.28 2.79
CA LYS A 215 -8.93 -37.69 3.36
C LYS A 215 -8.63 -36.36 4.06
N ILE A 216 -7.54 -36.28 4.83
CA ILE A 216 -7.08 -35.05 5.50
C ILE A 216 -6.82 -33.97 4.46
N LEU A 217 -6.00 -34.25 3.44
CA LEU A 217 -5.63 -33.28 2.41
C LEU A 217 -6.88 -32.79 1.65
N LYS A 218 -7.75 -33.69 1.20
CA LYS A 218 -8.99 -33.34 0.50
C LYS A 218 -9.91 -32.47 1.34
N THR A 219 -10.01 -32.74 2.64
CA THR A 219 -10.82 -31.95 3.57
C THR A 219 -10.24 -30.56 3.76
N LEU A 220 -8.92 -30.45 3.95
CA LEU A 220 -8.22 -29.16 4.02
C LEU A 220 -8.35 -28.38 2.72
N GLN A 221 -8.20 -29.02 1.56
CA GLN A 221 -8.41 -28.37 0.25
C GLN A 221 -9.81 -27.77 0.15
N LYS A 222 -10.85 -28.50 0.58
CA LYS A 222 -12.22 -27.99 0.63
C LYS A 222 -12.34 -26.77 1.54
N ILE A 223 -11.77 -26.82 2.74
CA ILE A 223 -11.81 -25.71 3.72
C ILE A 223 -11.07 -24.48 3.16
N TYR A 224 -9.85 -24.64 2.65
CA TYR A 224 -9.02 -23.54 2.17
C TYR A 224 -9.48 -22.96 0.82
N SER A 225 -10.30 -23.68 0.07
CA SER A 225 -10.96 -23.19 -1.15
C SER A 225 -12.33 -22.57 -0.88
N SER A 226 -12.90 -22.78 0.31
CA SER A 226 -14.19 -22.19 0.67
C SER A 226 -14.07 -20.70 0.93
N LYS A 227 -15.17 -19.97 0.75
CA LYS A 227 -15.28 -18.59 1.22
C LYS A 227 -15.32 -18.58 2.75
N GLU A 228 -15.08 -17.40 3.33
CA GLU A 228 -15.27 -17.23 4.77
C GLU A 228 -16.65 -17.66 5.25
N SER A 229 -16.68 -18.34 6.39
CA SER A 229 -17.92 -18.82 7.00
C SER A 229 -17.78 -18.81 8.52
N GLY A 230 -18.49 -17.88 9.17
CA GLY A 230 -18.47 -17.71 10.63
C GLY A 230 -17.13 -17.15 11.12
N VAL A 231 -17.02 -15.83 11.17
CA VAL A 231 -15.84 -15.15 11.73
C VAL A 231 -15.98 -15.01 13.24
N TYR A 232 -14.98 -15.44 14.00
CA TYR A 232 -15.01 -15.33 15.46
C TYR A 232 -13.62 -15.18 16.07
N LEU A 233 -13.59 -14.60 17.27
CA LEU A 233 -12.44 -14.51 18.15
C LEU A 233 -12.43 -15.71 19.11
N SER A 234 -11.25 -16.31 19.28
CA SER A 234 -10.98 -17.31 20.32
C SER A 234 -9.53 -17.22 20.77
N LYS A 235 -9.30 -17.04 22.06
CA LYS A 235 -7.98 -16.96 22.72
C LYS A 235 -7.04 -15.95 22.05
N GLY A 236 -7.58 -14.82 21.59
CA GLY A 236 -6.84 -13.77 20.89
C GLY A 236 -6.55 -14.02 19.40
N ASN A 237 -7.10 -15.09 18.81
CA ASN A 237 -6.98 -15.38 17.38
C ASN A 237 -8.34 -15.27 16.68
N ILE A 238 -8.33 -14.69 15.47
CA ILE A 238 -9.50 -14.64 14.60
C ILE A 238 -9.44 -15.83 13.64
N TYR A 239 -10.58 -16.52 13.56
CA TYR A 239 -10.84 -17.63 12.63
C TYR A 239 -11.97 -17.24 11.69
N SER A 240 -11.92 -17.77 10.47
CA SER A 240 -12.89 -17.51 9.39
C SER A 240 -13.58 -18.79 8.90
N THR A 241 -13.49 -19.84 9.72
CA THR A 241 -14.13 -21.15 9.50
C THR A 241 -14.42 -21.81 10.84
N LYS A 242 -15.38 -22.74 10.86
CA LYS A 242 -15.74 -23.50 12.05
C LYS A 242 -14.56 -24.33 12.56
N THR A 243 -14.26 -24.21 13.86
CA THR A 243 -13.34 -25.10 14.59
C THR A 243 -14.04 -25.58 15.87
N ASN A 244 -13.36 -26.41 16.65
CA ASN A 244 -13.86 -26.91 17.93
C ASN A 244 -13.50 -26.00 19.11
N LEU A 245 -12.97 -24.81 18.83
CA LEU A 245 -12.65 -23.83 19.85
C LEU A 245 -13.90 -23.12 20.36
N GLU A 246 -13.89 -22.77 21.64
CA GLU A 246 -14.88 -21.87 22.24
C GLU A 246 -14.82 -20.50 21.58
N LYS A 247 -15.99 -19.98 21.21
CA LYS A 247 -16.13 -18.68 20.55
C LYS A 247 -16.35 -17.61 21.62
N GLU A 248 -15.40 -16.69 21.75
CA GLU A 248 -15.51 -15.56 22.67
C GLU A 248 -16.44 -14.48 22.10
N ARG A 249 -16.36 -14.26 20.78
CA ARG A 249 -17.16 -13.26 20.06
C ARG A 249 -17.24 -13.59 18.58
N GLU A 250 -18.41 -13.35 17.97
CA GLU A 250 -18.62 -13.52 16.52
C GLU A 250 -18.71 -12.19 15.79
N PHE A 251 -18.41 -12.19 14.50
CA PHE A 251 -18.39 -11.04 13.61
C PHE A 251 -18.92 -11.40 12.23
N GLU A 252 -19.35 -10.40 11.47
CA GLU A 252 -19.85 -10.56 10.09
C GLU A 252 -18.72 -10.92 9.13
N ASN A 253 -17.59 -10.22 9.23
CA ASN A 253 -16.40 -10.39 8.40
C ASN A 253 -15.12 -10.01 9.18
N ILE A 254 -13.95 -10.32 8.63
CA ILE A 254 -12.66 -10.13 9.30
C ILE A 254 -12.30 -8.65 9.39
N ASN A 255 -12.60 -7.84 8.37
CA ASN A 255 -12.42 -6.40 8.45
C ASN A 255 -13.21 -5.79 9.62
N GLN A 256 -14.47 -6.19 9.84
CA GLN A 256 -15.26 -5.73 10.97
C GLN A 256 -14.61 -6.14 12.29
N ALA A 257 -14.23 -7.41 12.43
CA ALA A 257 -13.58 -7.92 13.63
C ALA A 257 -12.33 -7.10 13.99
N LEU A 258 -11.47 -6.84 13.02
CA LEU A 258 -10.24 -6.08 13.22
C LEU A 258 -10.51 -4.61 13.52
N ASN A 259 -11.48 -3.98 12.85
CA ASN A 259 -11.90 -2.63 13.19
C ASN A 259 -12.32 -2.55 14.65
N GLU A 260 -13.23 -3.41 15.10
CA GLU A 260 -13.75 -3.33 16.47
C GLU A 260 -12.69 -3.63 17.53
N LEU A 261 -11.81 -4.61 17.28
CA LEU A 261 -10.80 -5.05 18.24
C LEU A 261 -9.55 -4.16 18.28
N LEU A 262 -9.21 -3.48 17.19
CA LEU A 262 -7.95 -2.73 17.08
C LEU A 262 -8.12 -1.22 17.07
N ILE A 263 -9.31 -0.69 16.73
CA ILE A 263 -9.50 0.76 16.64
C ILE A 263 -9.37 1.45 17.99
N THR A 264 -9.67 0.76 19.10
CA THR A 264 -9.47 1.25 20.47
C THR A 264 -8.00 1.49 20.80
N LYS A 265 -7.07 0.84 20.08
CA LYS A 265 -5.62 1.01 20.22
C LYS A 265 -5.08 2.20 19.44
N ILE A 266 -5.95 2.89 18.70
CA ILE A 266 -5.62 4.11 17.97
C ILE A 266 -6.25 5.26 18.74
N LYS A 267 -5.46 6.28 19.08
CA LYS A 267 -6.02 7.49 19.71
C LYS A 267 -7.11 8.04 18.78
N PRO A 268 -8.32 8.31 19.28
CA PRO A 268 -9.33 8.99 18.49
C PRO A 268 -8.74 10.32 17.99
N PRO A 269 -9.26 10.88 16.88
CA PRO A 269 -8.87 12.21 16.51
C PRO A 269 -9.04 13.11 17.74
N ILE A 270 -7.99 13.84 18.12
CA ILE A 270 -8.12 14.88 19.13
C ILE A 270 -9.19 15.80 18.57
N VAL A 271 -10.38 15.74 19.14
CA VAL A 271 -11.34 16.82 19.06
C VAL A 271 -10.62 17.89 19.85
N GLU A 272 -9.84 18.74 19.16
CA GLU A 272 -9.63 20.07 19.70
C GLU A 272 -11.07 20.53 19.94
N GLU A 273 -11.49 20.63 21.20
CA GLU A 273 -12.50 21.61 21.54
C GLU A 273 -12.07 22.82 20.74
N THR A 274 -12.94 23.23 19.83
CA THR A 274 -12.81 24.51 19.20
C THR A 274 -12.84 25.51 20.35
N LYS A 275 -11.67 25.80 20.98
CA LYS A 275 -11.24 27.18 21.16
C LYS A 275 -11.73 27.80 19.88
N LYS A 276 -12.74 28.66 19.96
CA LYS A 276 -13.33 29.38 18.84
C LYS A 276 -12.16 29.96 18.03
N ARG A 277 -11.58 29.16 17.16
CA ARG A 277 -10.70 29.58 16.11
C ARG A 277 -11.74 30.22 15.25
N LYS A 278 -11.87 31.56 15.42
CA LYS A 278 -12.53 32.43 14.44
C LYS A 278 -12.30 31.77 13.10
N PRO A 279 -13.35 31.39 12.35
CA PRO A 279 -13.21 30.58 11.15
C PRO A 279 -12.07 31.18 10.35
N LYS A 280 -10.91 30.50 10.36
CA LYS A 280 -9.74 31.02 9.70
C LYS A 280 -10.17 30.99 8.25
N ASN A 281 -10.23 32.17 7.66
CA ASN A 281 -10.88 32.60 6.43
C ASN A 281 -10.50 31.76 5.18
N ARG A 282 -10.49 30.43 5.22
CA ARG A 282 -10.15 29.58 4.06
C ARG A 282 -11.12 29.81 2.92
N THR A 283 -12.40 30.02 3.20
CA THR A 283 -13.37 30.41 2.17
C THR A 283 -13.06 31.80 1.62
N LYS A 284 -12.65 32.75 2.46
CA LYS A 284 -12.26 34.11 2.02
C LYS A 284 -10.95 34.10 1.24
N GLU A 285 -9.93 33.37 1.66
CA GLU A 285 -8.66 33.17 0.96
C GLU A 285 -8.90 32.48 -0.39
N TYR A 286 -9.75 31.43 -0.43
CA TYR A 286 -10.10 30.75 -1.68
C TYR A 286 -10.92 31.65 -2.60
N LEU A 287 -11.87 32.44 -2.08
CA LEU A 287 -12.63 33.44 -2.84
C LEU A 287 -11.74 34.59 -3.31
N THR A 288 -10.78 35.04 -2.50
CA THR A 288 -9.78 36.04 -2.89
C THR A 288 -8.91 35.49 -4.01
N GLN A 289 -8.47 34.24 -3.91
CA GLN A 289 -7.64 33.61 -4.93
C GLN A 289 -8.42 33.34 -6.23
N ILE A 290 -9.71 33.02 -6.14
CA ILE A 290 -10.61 32.96 -7.32
C ILE A 290 -10.72 34.34 -7.97
N LYS A 291 -11.00 35.40 -7.20
CA LYS A 291 -11.08 36.77 -7.73
C LYS A 291 -9.76 37.24 -8.35
N GLU A 292 -8.63 36.93 -7.72
CA GLU A 292 -7.30 37.22 -8.26
C GLU A 292 -7.04 36.47 -9.57
N ASN A 293 -7.52 35.22 -9.69
CA ASN A 293 -7.40 34.44 -10.92
C ASN A 293 -8.35 34.96 -12.02
N GLU A 294 -9.57 35.40 -11.68
CA GLU A 294 -10.51 36.03 -12.63
C GLU A 294 -9.94 37.35 -13.17
N ILE A 295 -9.31 38.18 -12.32
CA ILE A 295 -8.63 39.41 -12.76
C ILE A 295 -7.47 39.08 -13.70
N LYS A 296 -6.64 38.07 -13.35
CA LYS A 296 -5.54 37.62 -14.21
C LYS A 296 -6.04 37.02 -15.52
N GLU A 297 -7.20 36.37 -15.53
CA GLU A 297 -7.80 35.84 -16.76
C GLU A 297 -8.13 36.96 -17.74
N VAL A 298 -8.74 38.05 -17.26
CA VAL A 298 -9.00 39.25 -18.07
C VAL A 298 -7.70 39.87 -18.56
N GLU A 299 -6.73 40.07 -17.67
CA GLU A 299 -5.41 40.64 -18.01
C GLU A 299 -4.68 39.79 -19.05
N TYR A 300 -4.61 38.46 -18.87
CA TYR A 300 -3.96 37.56 -19.82
C TYR A 300 -4.71 37.45 -21.14
N LYS A 301 -6.04 37.60 -21.12
CA LYS A 301 -6.83 37.66 -22.35
C LYS A 301 -6.55 38.94 -23.14
N GLU A 302 -6.51 40.10 -22.48
CA GLU A 302 -6.14 41.37 -23.13
C GLU A 302 -4.70 41.34 -23.67
N ILE A 303 -3.75 40.78 -22.91
CA ILE A 303 -2.38 40.57 -23.37
C ILE A 303 -2.37 39.63 -24.60
N GLY A 304 -3.12 38.52 -24.54
CA GLY A 304 -3.23 37.58 -25.65
C GLY A 304 -3.84 38.20 -26.91
N GLU A 305 -4.88 39.02 -26.76
CA GLU A 305 -5.50 39.77 -27.86
C GLU A 305 -4.52 40.78 -28.48
N LYS A 306 -3.77 41.53 -27.66
CA LYS A 306 -2.71 42.42 -28.17
C LYS A 306 -1.63 41.66 -28.92
N ILE A 307 -1.18 40.52 -28.39
CA ILE A 307 -0.21 39.66 -29.07
C ILE A 307 -0.78 39.14 -30.40
N TYR A 308 -2.07 38.83 -30.46
CA TYR A 308 -2.72 38.36 -31.68
C TYR A 308 -2.86 39.46 -32.74
N LEU A 309 -3.26 40.67 -32.34
CA LEU A 309 -3.35 41.83 -33.22
C LEU A 309 -1.97 42.18 -33.82
N GLU A 310 -0.92 42.11 -33.01
CA GLU A 310 0.45 42.44 -33.41
C GLU A 310 1.29 41.19 -33.77
N TYR A 311 0.64 40.08 -34.10
CA TYR A 311 1.31 38.79 -34.31
C TYR A 311 2.42 38.88 -35.37
N ASN A 312 2.17 39.62 -36.45
CA ASN A 312 3.15 39.79 -37.54
C ASN A 312 4.39 40.55 -37.05
N ILE A 313 4.21 41.64 -36.30
CA ILE A 313 5.32 42.43 -35.74
C ILE A 313 6.13 41.58 -34.76
N ILE A 314 5.46 40.82 -33.89
CA ILE A 314 6.12 39.95 -32.92
C ILE A 314 6.89 38.82 -33.62
N SER A 315 6.31 38.22 -34.66
CA SER A 315 6.95 37.16 -35.45
C SER A 315 8.20 37.67 -36.16
N GLU A 316 8.11 38.83 -36.81
CA GLU A 316 9.26 39.49 -37.46
C GLU A 316 10.36 39.85 -36.46
N LEU A 317 9.97 40.34 -35.29
CA LEU A 317 10.87 40.63 -34.19
C LEU A 317 11.65 39.38 -33.72
N PHE A 318 10.96 38.25 -33.52
CA PHE A 318 11.60 36.99 -33.14
C PHE A 318 12.59 36.52 -34.21
N GLU A 319 12.23 36.61 -35.48
CA GLU A 319 13.11 36.25 -36.60
C GLU A 319 14.33 37.18 -36.69
N ALA A 320 14.17 38.48 -36.45
CA ALA A 320 15.26 39.44 -36.41
C ALA A 320 16.24 39.14 -35.26
N ILE A 321 15.74 38.87 -34.05
CA ILE A 321 16.56 38.49 -32.89
C ILE A 321 17.31 37.19 -33.15
N LYS A 322 16.63 36.19 -33.72
CA LYS A 322 17.23 34.90 -34.07
C LYS A 322 18.35 35.04 -35.11
N LYS A 323 18.16 35.86 -36.14
CA LYS A 323 19.19 36.19 -37.13
C LYS A 323 20.37 36.93 -36.50
N GLY A 324 20.10 37.87 -35.59
CA GLY A 324 21.14 38.60 -34.85
C GLY A 324 21.99 37.67 -33.99
N LYS A 325 21.34 36.77 -33.25
CA LYS A 325 22.00 35.73 -32.43
C LYS A 325 22.84 34.78 -33.27
N ALA A 326 22.34 34.33 -34.43
CA ALA A 326 23.08 33.48 -35.36
C ALA A 326 24.33 34.15 -35.94
N LYS A 327 24.33 35.49 -36.03
CA LYS A 327 25.49 36.29 -36.47
C LYS A 327 26.46 36.64 -35.33
N GLY A 328 26.21 36.15 -34.11
CA GLY A 328 27.07 36.39 -32.94
C GLY A 328 26.99 37.80 -32.36
N LEU A 329 25.94 38.56 -32.67
CA LEU A 329 25.75 39.92 -32.15
C LEU A 329 25.34 39.90 -30.67
N ARG A 330 25.76 40.94 -29.93
CA ARG A 330 25.37 41.15 -28.53
C ARG A 330 23.94 41.67 -28.40
N ALA A 331 23.35 41.52 -27.22
CA ALA A 331 21.95 41.88 -26.96
C ALA A 331 21.67 43.38 -27.23
N GLU A 332 22.63 44.25 -26.89
CA GLU A 332 22.55 45.69 -27.13
C GLU A 332 22.54 46.00 -28.64
N GLU A 333 23.44 45.37 -29.40
CA GLU A 333 23.59 45.58 -30.85
C GLU A 333 22.35 45.10 -31.62
N ILE A 334 21.74 43.99 -31.18
CA ILE A 334 20.49 43.48 -31.76
C ILE A 334 19.35 44.45 -31.45
N SER A 335 19.29 44.94 -30.21
CA SER A 335 18.23 45.84 -29.74
C SER A 335 18.29 47.20 -30.44
N GLU A 336 19.48 47.79 -30.60
CA GLU A 336 19.68 49.03 -31.34
C GLU A 336 19.25 48.90 -32.81
N LYS A 337 19.70 47.84 -33.50
CA LYS A 337 19.37 47.62 -34.92
C LYS A 337 17.88 47.46 -35.16
N ILE A 338 17.17 46.78 -34.27
CA ILE A 338 15.73 46.58 -34.39
C ILE A 338 14.97 47.86 -34.03
N ASN A 339 15.37 48.55 -32.96
CA ASN A 339 14.72 49.80 -32.53
C ASN A 339 14.90 50.97 -33.51
N LEU A 340 15.94 50.94 -34.36
CA LEU A 340 16.10 51.89 -35.47
C LEU A 340 14.97 51.78 -36.52
N VAL A 341 14.41 50.58 -36.69
CA VAL A 341 13.35 50.30 -37.68
C VAL A 341 11.97 50.35 -37.02
N ASN A 342 11.86 49.78 -35.82
CA ASN A 342 10.63 49.81 -35.03
C ASN A 342 10.99 49.86 -33.52
N PRO A 343 10.79 50.99 -32.82
CA PRO A 343 11.30 51.23 -31.46
C PRO A 343 10.49 50.50 -30.37
N ILE A 344 10.34 49.19 -30.47
CA ILE A 344 9.48 48.37 -29.61
C ILE A 344 10.22 47.62 -28.51
N ILE A 345 11.55 47.41 -28.62
CA ILE A 345 12.32 46.65 -27.62
C ILE A 345 12.68 47.57 -26.45
N LYS A 346 12.21 47.23 -25.25
CA LYS A 346 12.59 47.89 -23.99
C LYS A 346 13.75 47.19 -23.29
N ASN A 347 13.83 45.88 -23.40
CA ASN A 347 14.91 45.09 -22.80
C ASN A 347 15.05 43.74 -23.49
N LEU A 348 16.28 43.32 -23.75
CA LEU A 348 16.61 42.00 -24.28
C LEU A 348 17.71 41.35 -23.43
N ASP A 349 17.40 40.20 -22.83
CA ASP A 349 18.33 39.37 -22.06
C ASP A 349 18.44 38.01 -22.76
N LEU A 350 19.54 37.83 -23.51
CA LEU A 350 19.79 36.63 -24.30
C LEU A 350 20.14 35.40 -23.43
N ASP A 351 20.67 35.61 -22.23
CA ASP A 351 21.05 34.53 -21.31
C ASP A 351 19.83 33.93 -20.62
N LYS A 352 18.87 34.78 -20.23
CA LYS A 352 17.61 34.34 -19.61
C LYS A 352 16.50 34.05 -20.62
N ASN A 353 16.76 34.21 -21.92
CA ASN A 353 15.77 34.16 -23.00
C ASN A 353 14.53 35.04 -22.69
N LYS A 354 14.77 36.28 -22.25
CA LYS A 354 13.71 37.23 -21.90
C LYS A 354 13.75 38.44 -22.82
N LEU A 355 12.59 38.82 -23.31
CA LEU A 355 12.37 40.01 -24.14
C LEU A 355 11.22 40.81 -23.52
N LYS A 356 11.41 42.11 -23.35
CA LYS A 356 10.36 43.06 -22.95
C LYS A 356 10.14 44.04 -24.08
N VAL A 357 8.91 44.13 -24.54
CA VAL A 357 8.48 45.01 -25.64
C VAL A 357 7.37 45.95 -25.19
N GLU A 358 7.25 47.07 -25.88
CA GLU A 358 6.10 47.97 -25.83
C GLU A 358 5.35 47.83 -27.16
N LEU A 359 4.11 47.33 -27.08
CA LEU A 359 3.20 47.09 -28.21
C LEU A 359 2.04 48.07 -28.15
#